data_AF-A0A061P9P0-F1
#
_entry.id   AF-A0A061P9P0-F1
#
_cell.length_a   1.000
_cell.length_b   1.000
_cell.length_c   1.000
_cell.angle_alpha   90.00
_cell.angle_beta   90.00
_cell.angle_gamma   90.00
#
_symmetry.space_group_name_H-M   'P 1'
#
loop_
_entity.id
_entity.type
_entity.pdbx_description
1 polymer ?
#
loop_
_entity_poly.entity_id
_entity_poly.type
_entity_poly.pdbx_seq_one_letter_code
_entity_poly.pdbx_strand_id
1 'polypeptide(L)'
;MIACAYCGKVDSPLPSWATFFVVNDNNLCGRCAEHLEKLESPWCEVCSRPMKENGICSDCNRWESSAKWAGLIQRNRSVFQYNEWMQGYLAQLKYRGDAALADVFARNLQRIYRQQFDRCLLVPIPLSEQRMSERGSIRVRL
;
A
#
# COMPACT_ATOMS: atom_id res chain seq x y z
N MET A 1 -23.44 8.86 10.22
CA MET A 1 -22.53 8.02 11.03
C MET A 1 -21.66 7.24 10.08
N ILE A 2 -20.35 7.49 10.07
CA ILE A 2 -19.40 6.75 9.21
C ILE A 2 -18.71 5.73 10.11
N ALA A 3 -18.83 4.44 9.77
CA ALA A 3 -18.12 3.37 10.46
C ALA A 3 -16.71 3.24 9.88
N CYS A 4 -15.72 2.94 10.73
CA CYS A 4 -14.37 2.65 10.30
C CYS A 4 -14.35 1.40 9.41
N ALA A 5 -13.78 1.49 8.22
CA ALA A 5 -13.71 0.39 7.27
C ALA A 5 -13.01 -0.85 7.84
N TYR A 6 -12.01 -0.66 8.71
CA TYR A 6 -11.24 -1.77 9.29
C TYR A 6 -11.87 -2.38 10.56
N CYS A 7 -12.16 -1.56 11.57
CA CYS A 7 -12.60 -2.06 12.88
C CYS A 7 -14.13 -2.02 13.08
N GLY A 8 -14.89 -1.46 12.14
CA GLY A 8 -16.36 -1.38 12.19
C GLY A 8 -16.93 -0.45 13.25
N LYS A 9 -16.10 0.19 14.08
CA LYS A 9 -16.56 1.13 15.11
C LYS A 9 -17.07 2.40 14.44
N VAL A 10 -18.25 2.85 14.89
CA VAL A 10 -18.80 4.15 14.50
C VAL A 10 -18.00 5.22 15.22
N ASP A 11 -17.30 6.06 14.45
CA ASP A 11 -16.68 7.25 15.01
C ASP A 11 -17.80 8.23 15.35
N SER A 12 -18.00 8.48 16.64
CA SER A 12 -18.66 9.67 17.16
C SER A 12 -17.56 10.62 17.65
N PRO A 13 -16.83 11.31 16.76
CA PRO A 13 -15.86 12.27 17.24
C PRO A 13 -16.66 13.40 17.88
N LEU A 14 -16.44 13.64 19.17
CA LEU A 14 -16.81 14.92 19.76
C LEU A 14 -16.10 15.99 18.93
N PRO A 15 -16.81 17.02 18.44
CA PRO A 15 -16.20 18.04 17.60
C PRO A 15 -15.05 18.69 18.37
N SER A 16 -13.83 18.49 17.89
CA SER A 16 -12.61 19.08 18.41
C SER A 16 -11.80 19.68 17.26
N TRP A 17 -10.96 20.67 17.54
CA TRP A 17 -10.06 21.26 16.54
C TRP A 17 -9.20 20.20 15.82
N ALA A 18 -8.81 19.13 16.51
CA ALA A 18 -8.09 17.99 15.92
C ALA A 18 -8.92 17.23 14.87
N THR A 19 -10.24 17.12 15.05
CA THR A 19 -11.14 16.43 14.10
C THR A 19 -11.31 17.21 12.80
N PHE A 20 -11.19 18.54 12.84
CA PHE A 20 -11.24 19.40 11.65
C PHE A 20 -9.99 19.30 10.77
N PHE A 21 -8.81 19.06 11.36
CA PHE A 21 -7.56 18.92 10.62
C PHE A 21 -7.22 17.46 10.27
N VAL A 22 -7.79 16.49 10.99
CA VAL A 22 -7.69 15.05 10.70
C VAL A 22 -8.97 14.59 10.00
N VAL A 23 -9.29 15.20 8.85
CA VAL A 23 -10.20 14.54 7.91
C VAL A 23 -9.40 13.38 7.31
N ASN A 24 -9.56 12.21 7.93
CA ASN A 24 -8.94 11.01 7.40
C ASN A 24 -9.65 10.63 6.11
N ASP A 25 -9.01 10.93 4.99
CA ASP A 25 -9.46 10.63 3.64
C ASP A 25 -9.50 9.11 3.32
N ASN A 26 -9.36 8.27 4.33
CA ASN A 26 -9.09 6.85 4.20
C ASN A 26 -10.21 5.99 4.79
N ASN A 27 -11.37 6.56 5.17
CA ASN A 27 -12.48 5.83 5.83
C ASN A 27 -12.04 5.02 7.07
N LEU A 28 -10.92 5.41 7.70
CA LEU A 28 -10.40 4.83 8.92
C LEU A 28 -10.64 5.78 10.08
N CYS A 29 -10.93 5.22 11.26
CA CYS A 29 -10.93 5.99 12.49
C CYS A 29 -9.51 6.44 12.86
N GLY A 30 -9.40 7.47 13.70
CA GLY A 30 -8.10 8.03 14.14
C GLY A 30 -7.12 6.96 14.63
N ARG A 31 -7.57 6.05 15.50
CA ARG A 31 -6.74 4.95 16.02
C ARG A 31 -6.24 3.99 14.93
N CYS A 32 -7.09 3.64 13.97
CA CYS A 32 -6.68 2.73 12.89
C CYS A 32 -5.73 3.42 11.91
N ALA A 33 -5.92 4.72 11.68
CA ALA A 33 -5.05 5.49 10.81
C ALA A 33 -3.66 5.76 11.42
N GLU A 34 -3.55 5.85 12.76
CA GLU A 34 -2.24 5.96 13.45
C GLU A 34 -1.33 4.76 13.18
N HIS A 35 -1.90 3.57 12.99
CA HIS A 35 -1.13 2.37 12.63
C HIS A 35 -0.77 2.29 11.14
N LEU A 36 -1.35 3.16 10.31
CA LEU A 36 -1.06 3.22 8.88
C LEU A 36 0.18 4.07 8.62
N GLU A 37 1.34 3.48 8.87
CA GLU A 37 2.63 4.14 8.76
C GLU A 37 3.06 4.32 7.30
N LYS A 38 3.21 5.58 6.87
CA LYS A 38 3.84 5.89 5.58
C LYS A 38 5.30 5.47 5.60
N LEU A 39 5.77 4.98 4.47
CA LEU A 39 7.18 4.70 4.30
C LEU A 39 7.92 6.04 4.14
N GLU A 40 8.99 6.24 4.92
CA GLU A 40 9.84 7.44 4.93
C GLU A 40 11.28 7.12 4.50
N SER A 41 11.96 8.11 3.90
CA SER A 41 13.35 7.96 3.46
C SER A 41 14.28 8.00 4.67
N PRO A 42 15.41 7.27 4.67
CA PRO A 42 16.06 6.67 3.51
C PRO A 42 15.57 5.27 3.12
N TRP A 43 15.54 5.01 1.80
CA TRP A 43 15.16 3.71 1.24
C TRP A 43 15.95 3.39 -0.03
N CYS A 44 15.87 2.14 -0.46
CA CYS A 44 16.41 1.71 -1.73
C CYS A 44 15.69 2.39 -2.90
N GLU A 45 16.44 2.96 -3.84
CA GLU A 45 15.90 3.63 -5.03
C GLU A 45 15.16 2.69 -5.99
N VAL A 46 15.56 1.41 -6.00
CA VAL A 46 14.97 0.37 -6.86
C VAL A 46 13.78 -0.31 -6.20
N CYS A 47 13.91 -0.80 -4.96
CA CYS A 47 12.86 -1.63 -4.33
C CYS A 47 12.12 -0.99 -3.16
N SER A 48 12.45 0.25 -2.78
CA SER A 48 11.91 0.94 -1.60
C SER A 48 12.12 0.23 -0.26
N ARG A 49 13.09 -0.69 -0.17
CA ARG A 49 13.49 -1.29 1.12
C ARG A 49 14.03 -0.18 2.05
N PRO A 50 13.56 -0.03 3.30
CA PRO A 50 14.15 0.90 4.26
C PRO A 50 15.65 0.67 4.43
N MET A 51 16.42 1.74 4.47
CA MET A 51 17.88 1.71 4.58
C MET A 51 18.36 2.80 5.53
N LYS A 52 19.64 2.74 5.94
CA LYS A 52 20.26 3.81 6.75
C LYS A 52 20.57 5.06 5.92
N GLU A 53 20.83 4.87 4.62
CA GLU A 53 21.17 5.92 3.66
C GLU A 53 20.51 5.58 2.32
N ASN A 54 20.28 6.58 1.47
CA ASN A 54 19.73 6.36 0.13
C ASN A 54 20.75 5.65 -0.77
N GLY A 55 20.24 4.89 -1.73
CA GLY A 55 21.06 4.19 -2.73
C GLY A 55 20.44 2.87 -3.17
N ILE A 56 21.26 1.96 -3.68
CA ILE A 56 20.81 0.64 -4.14
C ILE A 56 21.18 -0.39 -3.07
N CYS A 57 20.19 -1.17 -2.61
CA CYS A 57 20.43 -2.21 -1.61
C CYS A 57 21.21 -3.39 -2.21
N SER A 58 21.84 -4.20 -1.35
CA SER A 58 22.63 -5.37 -1.76
C SER A 58 21.83 -6.37 -2.60
N ASP A 59 20.55 -6.58 -2.30
CA ASP A 59 19.70 -7.48 -3.07
C ASP A 59 19.45 -6.99 -4.50
N CYS A 60 19.19 -5.68 -4.67
CA CYS A 60 18.98 -5.09 -5.99
C CYS A 60 20.27 -5.11 -6.82
N ASN A 61 21.41 -4.77 -6.21
CA ASN A 61 22.71 -4.91 -6.87
C ASN A 61 22.99 -6.36 -7.31
N ARG A 62 22.68 -7.34 -6.44
CA ARG A 62 22.84 -8.76 -6.78
C ARG A 62 21.95 -9.19 -7.96
N TRP A 63 20.71 -8.72 -8.01
CA TRP A 63 19.80 -9.05 -9.10
C TRP A 63 20.24 -8.43 -10.42
N GLU A 64 20.73 -7.19 -10.40
CA GLU A 64 21.20 -6.51 -11.59
C GLU A 64 22.49 -7.11 -12.16
N SER A 65 23.35 -7.68 -11.31
CA SER A 65 24.53 -8.43 -11.74
C SER A 65 24.22 -9.82 -12.31
N SER A 66 22.97 -10.30 -12.24
CA SER A 66 22.60 -11.62 -12.75
C SER A 66 22.16 -11.56 -14.20
N ALA A 67 22.78 -12.34 -15.08
CA ALA A 67 22.37 -12.47 -16.48
C ALA A 67 20.89 -12.87 -16.67
N LYS A 68 20.28 -13.51 -15.67
CA LYS A 68 18.87 -13.92 -15.70
C LYS A 68 17.91 -12.82 -15.26
N TRP A 69 18.33 -11.94 -14.35
CA TRP A 69 17.43 -11.01 -13.67
C TRP A 69 17.71 -9.53 -13.97
N ALA A 70 18.86 -9.22 -14.58
CA ALA A 70 19.25 -7.87 -14.96
C ALA A 70 18.16 -7.18 -15.81
N GLY A 71 17.85 -5.94 -15.48
CA GLY A 71 16.89 -5.12 -16.22
C GLY A 71 15.41 -5.49 -16.05
N LEU A 72 15.06 -6.53 -15.28
CA LEU A 72 13.66 -6.94 -15.11
C LEU A 72 12.87 -6.01 -14.17
N ILE A 73 13.50 -5.45 -13.15
CA ILE A 73 12.86 -4.53 -12.19
C ILE A 73 13.60 -3.21 -12.24
N GLN A 74 13.00 -2.22 -12.91
CA GLN A 74 13.54 -0.86 -12.92
C GLN A 74 13.22 -0.12 -11.63
N ARG A 75 11.98 -0.27 -11.13
CA ARG A 75 11.51 0.45 -9.94
C ARG A 75 10.31 -0.22 -9.31
N ASN A 76 10.29 -0.26 -7.99
CA ASN A 76 9.17 -0.62 -7.14
C ASN A 76 9.05 0.44 -6.04
N ARG A 77 7.87 1.06 -5.96
CA ARG A 77 7.56 2.08 -4.97
C ARG A 77 6.56 1.57 -3.93
N SER A 78 7.04 1.36 -2.71
CA SER A 78 6.19 1.11 -1.55
C SER A 78 5.72 2.43 -0.94
N VAL A 79 4.44 2.50 -0.54
CA VAL A 79 3.82 3.71 0.04
C VAL A 79 3.76 3.65 1.56
N PHE A 80 3.54 2.46 2.11
CA PHE A 80 3.36 2.21 3.54
C PHE A 80 4.34 1.13 4.01
N GLN A 81 4.65 1.14 5.30
CA GLN A 81 5.45 0.09 5.93
C GLN A 81 4.65 -1.20 6.07
N TYR A 82 5.33 -2.34 5.92
CA TYR A 82 4.75 -3.67 6.09
C TYR A 82 4.87 -4.16 7.55
N ASN A 83 4.35 -3.37 8.48
CA ASN A 83 4.32 -3.69 9.92
C ASN A 83 3.24 -4.75 10.23
N GLU A 84 3.15 -5.19 11.49
CA GLU A 84 2.19 -6.22 11.92
C GLU A 84 0.73 -5.81 11.65
N TRP A 85 0.41 -4.53 11.85
CA TRP A 85 -0.94 -4.01 11.59
C TRP A 85 -1.29 -4.08 10.10
N MET A 86 -0.38 -3.65 9.22
CA MET A 86 -0.53 -3.73 7.76
C MET A 86 -0.65 -5.17 7.27
N GLN A 87 0.06 -6.11 7.90
CA GLN A 87 -0.08 -7.54 7.62
C GLN A 87 -1.49 -8.03 7.93
N GLY A 88 -2.04 -7.69 9.10
CA GLY A 88 -3.42 -8.00 9.48
C GLY A 88 -4.44 -7.38 8.52
N TYR A 89 -4.24 -6.10 8.17
CA TYR A 89 -5.09 -5.37 7.23
C TYR A 89 -5.12 -6.05 5.86
N LEU A 90 -3.94 -6.35 5.30
CA LEU A 90 -3.83 -7.01 4.00
C LEU A 90 -4.33 -8.44 4.02
N ALA A 91 -4.24 -9.15 5.15
CA ALA A 91 -4.86 -10.45 5.31
C ALA A 91 -6.39 -10.35 5.27
N GLN A 92 -6.98 -9.36 5.93
CA GLN A 92 -8.43 -9.12 5.85
C GLN A 92 -8.86 -8.79 4.41
N LEU A 93 -8.15 -7.90 3.74
CA LEU A 93 -8.37 -7.57 2.33
C LEU A 93 -8.27 -8.81 1.42
N LYS A 94 -7.25 -9.65 1.62
CA LYS A 94 -6.96 -10.83 0.77
C LYS A 94 -7.88 -12.02 1.00
N TYR A 95 -8.22 -12.30 2.24
CA TYR A 95 -8.89 -13.56 2.61
C TYR A 95 -10.35 -13.39 2.98
N ARG A 96 -10.79 -12.18 3.36
CA ARG A 96 -12.21 -11.93 3.67
C ARG A 96 -12.96 -11.24 2.52
N GLY A 97 -12.28 -10.93 1.41
CA GLY A 97 -12.88 -10.35 0.22
C GLY A 97 -13.44 -8.95 0.42
N ASP A 98 -12.98 -8.24 1.46
CA ASP A 98 -13.49 -6.92 1.82
C ASP A 98 -12.87 -5.85 0.91
N ALA A 99 -13.42 -5.74 -0.30
CA ALA A 99 -12.93 -4.84 -1.33
C ALA A 99 -13.01 -3.36 -0.92
N ALA A 100 -13.87 -3.00 0.05
CA ALA A 100 -13.94 -1.64 0.58
C ALA A 100 -12.64 -1.22 1.28
N LEU A 101 -11.87 -2.18 1.82
CA LEU A 101 -10.55 -1.91 2.39
C LEU A 101 -9.53 -1.45 1.34
N ALA A 102 -9.75 -1.72 0.04
CA ALA A 102 -8.87 -1.23 -1.01
C ALA A 102 -8.99 0.29 -1.21
N ASP A 103 -10.16 0.87 -0.96
CA ASP A 103 -10.44 2.30 -1.21
C ASP A 103 -9.61 3.20 -0.28
N VAL A 104 -9.25 2.70 0.90
CA VAL A 104 -8.32 3.32 1.86
C VAL A 104 -6.98 3.68 1.21
N PHE A 105 -6.54 2.90 0.22
CA PHE A 105 -5.26 3.11 -0.47
C PHE A 105 -5.38 3.83 -1.81
N ALA A 106 -6.58 3.90 -2.41
CA ALA A 106 -6.78 4.35 -3.78
C ALA A 106 -6.15 5.73 -4.03
N ARG A 107 -6.48 6.73 -3.22
CA ARG A 107 -5.93 8.10 -3.36
C ARG A 107 -4.41 8.16 -3.24
N ASN A 108 -3.84 7.43 -2.29
CA ASN A 108 -2.39 7.40 -2.08
C ASN A 108 -1.66 6.76 -3.26
N LEU A 109 -2.19 5.65 -3.78
CA LEU A 109 -1.64 4.96 -4.93
C LEU A 109 -1.79 5.79 -6.21
N GLN A 110 -2.95 6.42 -6.43
CA GLN A 110 -3.18 7.36 -7.54
C GLN A 110 -2.17 8.50 -7.55
N ARG A 111 -1.95 9.12 -6.38
CA ARG A 111 -1.00 10.22 -6.25
C ARG A 111 0.42 9.77 -6.60
N ILE A 112 0.86 8.64 -6.06
CA ILE A 112 2.20 8.10 -6.34
C ILE A 112 2.33 7.69 -7.81
N TYR A 113 1.31 7.08 -8.39
CA TYR A 113 1.28 6.73 -9.81
C TYR A 113 1.47 7.97 -10.68
N ARG A 114 0.68 9.03 -10.48
CA ARG A 114 0.80 10.28 -11.23
C ARG A 114 2.13 11.00 -11.00
N GLN A 115 2.75 10.83 -9.83
CA GLN A 115 4.03 11.47 -9.50
C GLN A 115 5.25 10.73 -10.05
N GLN A 116 5.18 9.41 -10.21
CA GLN A 116 6.37 8.59 -10.49
C GLN A 116 6.24 7.67 -11.71
N PHE A 117 5.02 7.49 -12.23
CA PHE A 117 4.68 6.50 -13.26
C PHE A 117 3.66 7.04 -14.29
N ASP A 118 3.55 8.37 -14.45
CA ASP A 118 2.58 9.04 -15.32
C ASP A 118 2.69 8.62 -16.81
N ARG A 119 3.87 8.17 -17.23
CA ARG A 119 4.16 7.68 -18.59
C ARG A 119 4.14 6.16 -18.72
N CYS A 120 3.70 5.43 -17.69
CA CYS A 120 3.58 3.99 -17.73
C CYS A 120 2.14 3.56 -18.05
N LEU A 121 1.97 2.33 -18.55
CA LEU A 121 0.66 1.69 -18.68
C LEU A 121 0.40 0.83 -17.44
N LEU A 122 -0.76 0.99 -16.83
CA LEU A 122 -1.18 0.12 -15.74
C LEU A 122 -1.65 -1.23 -16.27
N VAL A 123 -0.92 -2.30 -15.90
CA VAL A 123 -1.24 -3.67 -16.29
C VAL A 123 -1.59 -4.47 -15.03
N PRO A 124 -2.79 -5.09 -14.95
CA PRO A 124 -3.12 -5.97 -13.84
C PRO A 124 -2.27 -7.25 -13.90
N ILE A 125 -1.70 -7.66 -12.77
CA ILE A 125 -0.97 -8.92 -12.68
C ILE A 125 -1.98 -10.07 -12.75
N PRO A 126 -1.91 -10.96 -13.76
CA PRO A 126 -2.81 -12.10 -13.85
C PRO A 126 -2.56 -13.05 -12.68
N LEU A 127 -3.63 -13.53 -12.06
CA LEU A 127 -3.56 -14.67 -11.14
C LEU A 127 -3.66 -15.96 -11.94
N SER A 128 -2.96 -17.00 -11.46
CA SER A 128 -3.18 -18.35 -11.97
C SER A 128 -4.60 -18.81 -11.65
N GLU A 129 -5.16 -19.68 -12.48
CA GLU A 129 -6.52 -20.23 -12.30
C GLU A 129 -6.70 -20.87 -10.92
N GLN A 130 -5.68 -21.58 -10.43
CA GLN A 130 -5.66 -22.15 -9.09
C GLN A 130 -5.81 -21.07 -8.00
N ARG A 131 -5.08 -19.95 -8.11
CA ARG A 131 -5.19 -18.82 -7.16
C ARG A 131 -6.50 -18.05 -7.30
N MET A 132 -7.10 -18.04 -8.48
CA MET A 132 -8.43 -17.46 -8.71
C MET A 132 -9.51 -18.27 -8.01
N SER A 133 -9.46 -19.61 -8.12
CA SER A 133 -10.42 -20.51 -7.48
C SER A 133 -10.34 -20.49 -5.94
N GLU A 134 -9.16 -20.27 -5.38
CA GLU A 134 -8.96 -20.24 -3.93
C GLU A 134 -9.39 -18.91 -3.27
N ARG A 135 -9.24 -17.76 -3.96
CA ARG A 135 -9.43 -16.44 -3.32
C ARG A 135 -9.80 -15.24 -4.21
N GLY A 136 -9.96 -15.42 -5.52
CA GLY A 136 -10.19 -14.31 -6.47
C GLY A 136 -9.03 -13.31 -6.58
N SER A 137 -9.18 -12.27 -7.42
CA SER A 137 -8.17 -11.20 -7.58
C SER A 137 -8.54 -9.92 -6.84
N ILE A 138 -7.63 -9.40 -6.02
CA ILE A 138 -7.76 -8.04 -5.47
C ILE A 138 -7.24 -7.05 -6.51
N ARG A 139 -8.08 -6.08 -6.85
CA ARG A 139 -7.73 -4.95 -7.73
C ARG A 139 -8.09 -3.67 -7.00
N VAL A 140 -7.14 -2.74 -6.91
CA VAL A 140 -7.42 -1.38 -6.44
C VAL A 140 -7.73 -0.54 -7.67
N ARG A 141 -8.82 0.23 -7.64
CA ARG A 141 -9.13 1.18 -8.71
C ARG A 141 -8.21 2.40 -8.53
N LEU A 142 -7.36 2.65 -9.53
CA LEU A 142 -6.55 3.86 -9.64
C LEU A 142 -7.19 4.82 -10.64
#